data_AF-A0A2H0VHC2-F1
#
_entry.id   AF-A0A2H0VHC2-F1
#
_cell.length_a   1.000
_cell.length_b   1.000
_cell.length_c   1.000
_cell.angle_alpha   90.00
_cell.angle_beta   90.00
_cell.angle_gamma   90.00
#
_symmetry.space_group_name_H-M   'P 1'
#
loop_
_entity.id
_entity.type
_entity.pdbx_description
1 polymer ?
#
loop_
_entity_poly.entity_id
_entity_poly.type
_entity_poly.pdbx_seq_one_letter_code
_entity_poly.pdbx_strand_id
1 'polypeptide(L)'
;MVSAEEIKKLREETGAGVMDAKKALEEVDGDFDKAVKIIKEKGLAKAEKRSEREAKAGLIKSYVHNDRVGTILKLNCETDFVAKSDPFLDLAHELTLQIVSMNPESVEELLEQDYVKDTSQKVKDLVTEAIRKTGENIVVDTFYRLEL
;
A
#
# COMPACT_ATOMS: atom_id res chain seq x y z
N MET A 1 -14.50 -28.32 5.11
CA MET A 1 -14.12 -28.11 3.70
C MET A 1 -14.53 -26.69 3.36
N VAL A 2 -13.56 -25.83 3.08
CA VAL A 2 -13.82 -24.42 2.75
C VAL A 2 -14.31 -24.32 1.30
N SER A 3 -15.39 -23.60 1.07
CA SER A 3 -16.00 -23.47 -0.26
C SER A 3 -15.24 -22.50 -1.17
N ALA A 4 -15.42 -22.65 -2.48
CA ALA A 4 -14.82 -21.75 -3.46
C ALA A 4 -15.35 -20.30 -3.35
N GLU A 5 -16.60 -20.13 -2.92
CA GLU A 5 -17.20 -18.81 -2.69
C GLU A 5 -16.60 -18.10 -1.47
N GLU A 6 -16.37 -18.80 -0.36
CA GLU A 6 -15.71 -18.23 0.82
C GLU A 6 -14.27 -17.79 0.50
N ILE A 7 -13.54 -18.61 -0.26
CA ILE A 7 -12.20 -18.26 -0.75
C ILE A 7 -12.27 -17.02 -1.64
N LYS A 8 -13.22 -16.96 -2.57
CA LYS A 8 -13.39 -15.80 -3.47
C LYS A 8 -13.68 -14.52 -2.67
N LYS A 9 -14.64 -14.57 -1.75
CA LYS A 9 -15.02 -13.43 -0.89
C LYS A 9 -13.83 -12.93 -0.08
N LEU A 10 -13.07 -13.83 0.54
CA LEU A 10 -11.92 -13.43 1.35
C LEU A 10 -10.82 -12.77 0.50
N ARG A 11 -10.62 -13.23 -0.74
CA ARG A 11 -9.67 -12.60 -1.67
C ARG A 11 -10.12 -11.21 -2.11
N GLU A 12 -11.41 -11.03 -2.38
CA GLU A 12 -11.96 -9.73 -2.75
C GLU A 12 -11.77 -8.71 -1.62
N GLU A 13 -11.95 -9.15 -0.37
CA GLU A 13 -11.75 -8.31 0.81
C GLU A 13 -10.27 -8.01 1.11
N THR A 14 -9.37 -8.99 0.93
CA THR A 14 -8.00 -8.92 1.44
C THR A 14 -6.91 -8.79 0.39
N GLY A 15 -7.24 -8.93 -0.89
CA GLY A 15 -6.29 -8.98 -2.01
C GLY A 15 -5.41 -10.23 -2.07
N ALA A 16 -5.63 -11.23 -1.20
CA ALA A 16 -4.77 -12.40 -1.12
C ALA A 16 -4.85 -13.35 -2.34
N GLY A 17 -3.79 -14.14 -2.54
CA GLY A 17 -3.79 -15.24 -3.50
C GLY A 17 -4.72 -16.38 -3.08
N VAL A 18 -5.19 -17.18 -4.05
CA VAL A 18 -6.17 -18.27 -3.83
C VAL A 18 -5.72 -19.25 -2.75
N MET A 19 -4.46 -19.68 -2.79
CA MET A 19 -3.92 -20.64 -1.83
C MET A 19 -3.75 -20.03 -0.43
N ASP A 20 -3.37 -18.76 -0.34
CA ASP A 20 -3.22 -18.07 0.95
C ASP A 20 -4.58 -17.88 1.62
N ALA A 21 -5.61 -17.48 0.85
CA ALA A 21 -6.99 -17.36 1.34
C ALA A 21 -7.58 -18.70 1.79
N LYS A 22 -7.37 -19.76 1.01
CA LYS A 22 -7.80 -21.11 1.38
C LYS A 22 -7.15 -21.58 2.68
N LYS A 23 -5.82 -21.46 2.80
CA LYS A 23 -5.10 -21.86 4.02
C LYS A 23 -5.53 -21.07 5.23
N ALA A 24 -5.72 -19.75 5.09
CA ALA A 24 -6.17 -18.91 6.18
C ALA A 24 -7.55 -19.35 6.71
N LEU A 25 -8.49 -19.66 5.82
CA LEU A 25 -9.82 -20.18 6.20
C LEU A 25 -9.73 -21.58 6.82
N GLU A 26 -8.87 -22.46 6.32
CA GLU A 26 -8.65 -23.80 6.88
C GLU A 26 -8.03 -23.75 8.29
N GLU A 27 -7.12 -22.80 8.57
CA GLU A 27 -6.46 -22.63 9.87
C GLU A 27 -7.41 -22.19 11.00
N VAL A 28 -8.54 -21.56 10.64
CA VAL A 28 -9.52 -21.01 11.60
C VAL A 28 -10.90 -21.64 11.45
N ASP A 29 -10.96 -22.83 10.86
CA ASP A 29 -12.20 -23.60 10.67
C ASP A 29 -13.33 -22.82 9.98
N GLY A 30 -12.97 -21.95 9.03
CA GLY A 30 -13.91 -21.14 8.24
C GLY A 30 -14.35 -19.81 8.88
N ASP A 31 -13.81 -19.45 10.04
CA ASP A 31 -14.06 -18.14 10.68
C ASP A 31 -13.50 -16.99 9.83
N PHE A 32 -14.40 -16.25 9.15
CA PHE A 32 -14.02 -15.23 8.19
C PHE A 32 -13.22 -14.07 8.82
N ASP A 33 -13.66 -13.56 9.98
CA ASP A 33 -13.01 -12.41 10.62
C ASP A 33 -11.61 -12.76 11.12
N LYS A 34 -11.43 -13.97 11.64
CA LYS A 34 -10.09 -14.47 12.01
C LYS A 34 -9.23 -14.72 10.78
N ALA A 35 -9.79 -15.24 9.69
CA ALA A 35 -9.05 -15.44 8.45
C ALA A 35 -8.55 -14.12 7.86
N VAL A 36 -9.37 -13.06 7.90
CA VAL A 36 -8.97 -11.69 7.52
C VAL A 36 -7.78 -11.23 8.37
N LYS A 37 -7.83 -11.42 9.70
CA LYS A 37 -6.73 -11.05 10.59
C LYS A 37 -5.44 -11.80 10.27
N ILE A 38 -5.50 -13.12 10.09
CA ILE A 38 -4.33 -13.94 9.72
C ILE A 38 -3.71 -13.47 8.41
N ILE A 39 -4.53 -13.15 7.40
CA ILE A 39 -4.02 -12.66 6.11
C ILE A 39 -3.36 -11.29 6.28
N LYS A 40 -3.95 -10.39 7.07
CA LYS A 40 -3.34 -9.10 7.37
C LYS A 40 -1.98 -9.27 8.05
N GLU A 41 -1.89 -10.08 9.10
CA GLU A 41 -0.65 -10.35 9.84
C GLU A 41 0.43 -11.01 8.97
N LYS A 42 0.08 -12.07 8.22
CA LYS A 42 1.00 -12.73 7.29
C LYS A 42 1.42 -11.79 6.16
N GLY A 43 0.52 -10.90 5.73
CA GLY A 43 0.78 -9.87 4.73
C GLY A 43 1.82 -8.86 5.20
N LEU A 44 1.70 -8.38 6.45
CA LEU A 44 2.67 -7.48 7.09
C LEU A 44 4.07 -8.13 7.12
N ALA A 45 4.16 -9.39 7.58
CA ALA A 45 5.42 -10.12 7.63
C ALA A 45 6.04 -10.36 6.23
N LYS A 46 5.21 -10.58 5.20
CA LYS A 46 5.69 -10.70 3.81
C LYS A 46 6.16 -9.35 3.27
N ALA A 47 5.49 -8.26 3.59
CA ALA A 47 5.89 -6.91 3.19
C ALA A 47 7.24 -6.53 3.81
N GLU A 48 7.42 -6.81 5.10
CA GLU A 48 8.68 -6.59 5.81
C GLU A 48 9.84 -7.39 5.17
N LYS A 49 9.64 -8.66 4.82
CA LYS A 49 10.66 -9.43 4.09
C LYS A 49 10.96 -8.90 2.68
N ARG A 50 10.04 -8.15 2.09
CA ARG A 50 10.21 -7.57 0.75
C ARG A 50 10.89 -6.21 0.81
N SER A 51 10.89 -5.50 1.93
CA SER A 51 11.56 -4.20 2.04
C SER A 51 13.06 -4.27 1.79
N GLU A 52 13.67 -5.44 1.98
CA GLU A 52 15.09 -5.70 1.65
C GLU A 52 15.36 -5.83 0.15
N ARG A 53 14.33 -5.99 -0.68
CA ARG A 53 14.48 -6.14 -2.13
C ARG A 53 14.73 -4.81 -2.80
N GLU A 54 15.59 -4.83 -3.79
CA GLU A 54 15.96 -3.63 -4.53
C GLU A 54 14.79 -3.13 -5.41
N ALA A 55 14.36 -1.88 -5.18
CA ALA A 55 13.30 -1.22 -5.94
C ALA A 55 13.90 -0.10 -6.83
N LYS A 56 14.17 -0.43 -8.09
CA LYS A 56 14.80 0.48 -9.08
C LYS A 56 13.85 0.99 -10.16
N ALA A 57 12.71 0.33 -10.36
CA ALA A 57 11.64 0.82 -11.22
C ALA A 57 10.75 1.80 -10.45
N GLY A 58 9.76 2.40 -11.10
CA GLY A 58 8.80 3.28 -10.45
C GLY A 58 8.35 4.44 -11.32
N LEU A 59 7.92 5.53 -10.67
CA LEU A 59 7.50 6.74 -11.35
C LEU A 59 7.78 8.01 -10.54
N ILE A 60 7.72 9.14 -11.23
CA ILE A 60 7.64 10.46 -10.63
C ILE A 60 6.20 10.96 -10.79
N LYS A 61 5.52 11.25 -9.68
CA LYS A 61 4.17 11.81 -9.65
C LYS A 61 4.24 13.26 -9.21
N SER A 62 3.56 14.14 -9.94
CA SER A 62 3.31 15.50 -9.47
C SER A 62 1.82 15.72 -9.20
N TYR A 63 1.54 16.62 -8.27
CA TYR A 63 0.22 17.12 -7.97
C TYR A 63 0.31 18.60 -7.59
N VAL A 64 -0.63 19.41 -8.08
CA VAL A 64 -0.72 20.84 -7.77
C VAL A 64 -2.17 21.12 -7.35
N HIS A 65 -2.34 21.73 -6.19
CA HIS A 65 -3.64 22.10 -5.66
C HIS A 65 -3.84 23.62 -5.79
N ASN A 66 -4.88 24.01 -6.53
CA ASN A 66 -5.31 25.39 -6.75
C ASN A 66 -4.18 26.35 -7.20
N ASP A 67 -3.17 25.85 -7.90
CA ASP A 67 -1.98 26.61 -8.34
C ASP A 67 -1.22 27.34 -7.20
N ARG A 68 -1.36 26.86 -5.95
CA ARG A 68 -0.74 27.49 -4.76
C ARG A 68 0.23 26.60 -4.01
N VAL A 69 -0.05 25.31 -3.98
CA VAL A 69 0.78 24.30 -3.30
C VAL A 69 0.90 23.09 -4.21
N GLY A 70 2.09 22.52 -4.31
CA GLY A 70 2.33 21.36 -5.13
C GLY A 70 3.39 20.42 -4.55
N THR A 71 3.37 19.20 -5.05
CA THR A 71 4.32 18.15 -4.70
C THR A 71 4.85 17.49 -5.96
N ILE A 72 6.12 17.08 -5.90
CA ILE A 72 6.71 16.06 -6.76
C ILE A 72 7.19 14.92 -5.87
N LEU A 73 6.79 13.70 -6.20
CA LEU A 73 7.08 12.48 -5.46
C LEU A 73 7.76 11.48 -6.38
N LYS A 74 8.88 10.92 -5.94
CA LYS A 74 9.51 9.74 -6.55
C LYS A 74 9.12 8.50 -5.73
N LEU A 75 8.41 7.58 -6.37
CA LEU A 75 7.94 6.33 -5.78
C LEU A 75 8.53 5.16 -6.57
N ASN A 76 9.20 4.25 -5.88
CA ASN A 76 9.88 3.12 -6.51
C ASN A 76 9.12 1.80 -6.29
N CYS A 77 9.29 0.86 -7.22
CA CYS A 77 8.90 -0.55 -7.11
C CYS A 77 9.94 -1.49 -7.74
N GLU A 78 9.71 -2.80 -7.71
CA GLU A 78 10.67 -3.78 -8.28
C GLU A 78 10.62 -3.78 -9.82
N THR A 79 9.43 -3.70 -10.44
CA THR A 79 9.27 -3.81 -11.90
C THR A 79 8.44 -2.70 -12.56
N ASP A 80 8.68 -2.47 -13.85
CA ASP A 80 7.91 -1.52 -14.66
C ASP A 80 6.44 -1.94 -14.87
N PHE A 81 6.12 -3.22 -14.67
CA PHE A 81 4.75 -3.70 -14.77
C PHE A 81 3.91 -3.20 -13.58
N VAL A 82 4.45 -3.27 -12.35
CA VAL A 82 3.78 -2.72 -11.17
C VAL A 82 3.73 -1.21 -11.20
N ALA A 83 4.77 -0.54 -11.73
CA ALA A 83 4.78 0.92 -11.89
C ALA A 83 3.60 1.48 -12.70
N LYS A 84 2.95 0.63 -13.53
CA LYS A 84 1.81 0.98 -14.39
C LYS A 84 0.48 0.41 -13.89
N SER A 85 0.47 -0.29 -12.76
CA SER A 85 -0.73 -0.93 -12.21
C SER A 85 -1.57 0.06 -11.40
N ASP A 86 -2.90 -0.10 -11.42
CA ASP A 86 -3.82 0.78 -10.69
C ASP A 86 -3.49 0.90 -9.19
N PRO A 87 -3.19 -0.19 -8.44
CA PRO A 87 -2.86 -0.06 -7.02
C PRO A 87 -1.64 0.81 -6.73
N PHE A 88 -0.65 0.81 -7.63
CA PHE A 88 0.55 1.63 -7.49
C PHE A 88 0.31 3.09 -7.89
N LEU A 89 -0.44 3.31 -8.97
CA LEU A 89 -0.81 4.65 -9.43
C LEU A 89 -1.71 5.36 -8.42
N ASP A 90 -2.65 4.62 -7.81
CA ASP A 90 -3.53 5.11 -6.76
C ASP A 90 -2.73 5.49 -5.52
N LEU A 91 -1.83 4.61 -5.05
CA LEU A 91 -0.95 4.94 -3.92
C LEU A 91 -0.13 6.21 -4.20
N ALA A 92 0.49 6.32 -5.37
CA ALA A 92 1.27 7.50 -5.74
C ALA A 92 0.42 8.77 -5.69
N HIS A 93 -0.82 8.71 -6.16
CA HIS A 93 -1.74 9.83 -6.07
C HIS A 93 -2.08 10.18 -4.62
N GLU A 94 -2.47 9.21 -3.80
CA GLU A 94 -2.83 9.44 -2.39
C GLU A 94 -1.67 10.02 -1.58
N LEU A 95 -0.45 9.54 -1.81
CA LEU A 95 0.75 10.10 -1.18
C LEU A 95 0.96 11.56 -1.59
N THR A 96 0.76 11.93 -2.86
CA THR A 96 0.87 13.34 -3.24
C THR A 96 -0.18 14.24 -2.58
N LEU A 97 -1.41 13.74 -2.38
CA LEU A 97 -2.45 14.47 -1.65
C LEU A 97 -2.09 14.63 -0.18
N GLN A 98 -1.59 13.57 0.45
CA GLN A 98 -1.12 13.57 1.83
C GLN A 98 -0.01 14.60 2.03
N ILE A 99 1.04 14.57 1.19
CA ILE A 99 2.19 15.47 1.30
C ILE A 99 1.73 16.93 1.17
N VAL A 100 0.93 17.24 0.16
CA VAL A 100 0.40 18.61 -0.03
C VAL A 100 -0.38 19.09 1.19
N SER A 101 -1.21 18.21 1.78
CA SER A 101 -2.12 18.55 2.87
C SER A 101 -1.42 18.67 4.22
N MET A 102 -0.44 17.80 4.49
CA MET A 102 0.14 17.62 5.83
C MET A 102 1.57 18.13 5.98
N ASN A 103 2.22 18.56 4.89
CA ASN A 103 3.56 19.16 4.88
C ASN A 103 4.61 18.39 5.72
N PRO A 104 4.80 17.06 5.51
CA PRO A 104 5.89 16.34 6.15
C PRO A 104 7.25 16.91 5.70
N GLU A 105 8.22 16.96 6.62
CA GLU A 105 9.59 17.41 6.33
C GLU A 105 10.50 16.27 5.86
N SER A 106 10.13 15.02 6.11
CA SER A 106 10.89 13.84 5.68
C SER A 106 10.01 12.65 5.30
N VAL A 107 10.61 11.62 4.70
CA VAL A 107 9.92 10.35 4.37
C VAL A 107 9.49 9.64 5.66
N GLU A 108 10.34 9.63 6.68
CA GLU A 108 10.04 9.02 7.97
C GLU A 108 8.82 9.69 8.63
N GLU A 109 8.76 11.03 8.60
CA GLU A 109 7.61 11.76 9.10
C GLU A 109 6.35 11.43 8.30
N LEU A 110 6.43 11.49 6.95
CA LEU A 110 5.31 11.16 6.07
C LEU A 110 4.73 9.78 6.40
N LEU A 111 5.57 8.77 6.58
CA LEU A 111 5.14 7.39 6.84
C LEU A 111 4.45 7.22 8.20
N GLU A 112 4.81 8.03 9.19
CA GLU A 112 4.22 7.99 10.53
C GLU A 112 2.97 8.87 10.70
N GLN A 113 2.66 9.74 9.74
CA GLN A 113 1.44 10.55 9.75
C GLN A 113 0.18 9.70 9.65
N ASP A 114 -0.88 10.19 10.28
CA ASP A 114 -2.24 9.69 10.05
C ASP A 114 -2.69 10.07 8.63
N TYR A 115 -3.38 9.17 7.97
CA TYR A 115 -3.85 9.38 6.61
C TYR A 115 -5.01 10.38 6.58
N VAL A 116 -4.89 11.42 5.75
CA VAL A 116 -5.82 12.55 5.69
C VAL A 116 -7.27 12.14 5.37
N LYS A 117 -7.48 11.05 4.61
CA LYS A 117 -8.82 10.56 4.28
C LYS A 117 -9.39 9.56 5.29
N ASP A 118 -8.54 8.96 6.13
CA ASP A 118 -8.93 8.02 7.17
C ASP A 118 -7.88 8.01 8.29
N THR A 119 -8.15 8.77 9.36
CA THR A 119 -7.22 8.94 10.48
C THR A 119 -7.06 7.67 11.33
N SER A 120 -7.78 6.58 11.04
CA SER A 120 -7.56 5.28 11.69
C SER A 120 -6.36 4.52 11.11
N GLN A 121 -5.79 5.00 10.01
CA GLN A 121 -4.67 4.38 9.31
C GLN A 121 -3.49 5.35 9.24
N LYS A 122 -2.27 4.82 9.32
CA LYS A 122 -1.05 5.59 9.01
C LYS A 122 -0.73 5.48 7.54
N VAL A 123 0.04 6.43 7.03
CA VAL A 123 0.51 6.41 5.64
C VAL A 123 1.32 5.15 5.31
N LYS A 124 2.14 4.66 6.24
CA LYS A 124 2.87 3.38 6.07
C LYS A 124 1.94 2.17 5.86
N ASP A 125 0.73 2.22 6.40
CA ASP A 125 -0.25 1.13 6.23
C ASP A 125 -0.76 1.10 4.79
N LEU A 126 -0.93 2.27 4.16
CA LEU A 126 -1.27 2.38 2.73
C LEU A 126 -0.18 1.78 1.84
N VAL A 127 1.09 2.10 2.13
CA VAL A 127 2.24 1.54 1.39
C VAL A 127 2.27 0.02 1.56
N THR A 128 2.06 -0.47 2.78
CA THR A 128 2.05 -1.90 3.07
C THR A 128 0.90 -2.63 2.37
N GLU A 129 -0.29 -2.02 2.33
CA GLU A 129 -1.44 -2.58 1.63
C GLU A 129 -1.20 -2.63 0.12
N ALA A 130 -0.55 -1.61 -0.46
CA ALA A 130 -0.13 -1.64 -1.85
C ALA A 130 0.88 -2.76 -2.13
N ILE A 131 1.90 -2.95 -1.27
CA ILE A 131 2.87 -4.06 -1.36
C ILE A 131 2.17 -5.43 -1.33
N ARG A 132 1.12 -5.55 -0.51
CA ARG A 132 0.31 -6.78 -0.42
C ARG A 132 -0.47 -7.03 -1.70
N LYS A 133 -1.08 -5.99 -2.27
CA LYS A 133 -1.87 -6.07 -3.52
C LYS A 133 -1.00 -6.32 -4.75
N THR A 134 0.15 -5.65 -4.85
CA THR A 134 1.03 -5.75 -6.04
C THR A 134 1.94 -6.97 -5.99
N GLY A 135 2.31 -7.43 -4.79
CA GLY A 135 3.27 -8.52 -4.67
C GLY A 135 4.73 -8.08 -4.69
N GLU A 136 5.02 -6.78 -4.77
CA GLU A 136 6.37 -6.21 -4.91
C GLU A 136 6.67 -5.22 -3.79
N ASN A 137 7.96 -5.04 -3.49
CA ASN A 137 8.42 -3.95 -2.66
C ASN A 137 8.05 -2.60 -3.28
N ILE A 138 7.62 -1.66 -2.44
CA ILE A 138 7.32 -0.28 -2.82
C ILE A 138 8.01 0.64 -1.82
N VAL A 139 8.79 1.58 -2.33
CA VAL A 139 9.61 2.48 -1.51
C VAL A 139 9.30 3.92 -1.87
N VAL A 140 8.93 4.70 -0.86
CA VAL A 140 8.86 6.17 -0.96
C VAL A 140 10.29 6.68 -0.92
N ASP A 141 10.82 7.14 -2.06
CA ASP A 141 12.25 7.48 -2.18
C ASP A 141 12.51 8.93 -1.76
N THR A 142 11.84 9.88 -2.39
CA THR A 142 12.01 11.31 -2.10
C THR A 142 10.78 12.07 -2.56
N PHE A 143 10.46 13.15 -1.87
CA PHE A 143 9.47 14.12 -2.33
C PHE A 143 9.96 15.55 -2.11
N TYR A 144 9.37 16.48 -2.85
CA TYR A 144 9.50 17.91 -2.58
C TYR A 144 8.10 18.52 -2.58
N ARG A 145 7.84 19.39 -1.61
CA ARG A 145 6.64 20.21 -1.54
C ARG A 145 7.04 21.67 -1.73
N LEU A 146 6.23 22.40 -2.47
CA LEU A 146 6.38 23.82 -2.73
C LEU A 146 5.05 24.50 -2.42
N GLU A 147 5.12 25.64 -1.75
CA GLU A 147 3.95 26.47 -1.41
C GLU A 147 4.33 27.94 -1.60
N LEU A 148 3.36 28.74 -2.06
CA LEU A 148 3.51 30.18 -2.29
C LEU A 148 3.53 31.00 -0.99
#